data_AF-A0A2E9KWB1-F1
#
_entry.id   AF-A0A2E9KWB1-F1
#
_cell.length_a   1.000
_cell.length_b   1.000
_cell.length_c   1.000
_cell.angle_alpha   90.00
_cell.angle_beta   90.00
_cell.angle_gamma   90.00
#
_symmetry.space_group_name_H-M   'P 1'
#
loop_
_entity.id
_entity.type
_entity.pdbx_description
1 polymer ?
#
loop_
_entity_poly.entity_id
_entity_poly.type
_entity_poly.pdbx_seq_one_letter_code
_entity_poly.pdbx_strand_id
1 'polypeptide(L)'
;MFQNYNDCIWNLKSCKKSKDNKLKIKKSNFYLNYIKNEFNIGDKLFKNKISTYRCEKCKCLINKSWFDETHVRKIYSSVYGQHHKGWKKFNDFIKYPNKKYHGSLFKILNKFINVKNYGEYNCPFTGLFDDFFKTEITSSKKKLFYYDQLIQKYLNNKQLAGLKVGSLRRKNKENFCILKKIQKKRKLLFNSKKNITKKFLIIDHSKMIWGENCNYKSINCKVYAENIFNLEVLELQKAKNKLVNKNSFFDLFGIFLTLDHTFNPHAILKFALKNSKFVIIQAHIDPELGRQHLFSITKDFPKFLKDMGIFSVDLTKLIKKDMLGKEIYMLATNYKKYKKVIDKIYNY
;
A
#
# COMPACT_ATOMS: atom_id res chain seq x y z
N MET A 1 -26.87 -2.53 4.62
CA MET A 1 -25.94 -1.41 4.36
C MET A 1 -25.00 -1.17 5.50
N PHE A 2 -25.47 -0.98 6.74
CA PHE A 2 -24.59 -0.76 7.90
C PHE A 2 -24.55 -2.02 8.78
N GLN A 3 -23.39 -2.31 9.35
CA GLN A 3 -23.17 -3.36 10.34
C GLN A 3 -22.38 -2.83 11.54
N ASN A 4 -22.49 -3.54 12.67
CA ASN A 4 -21.79 -3.19 13.90
C ASN A 4 -20.44 -3.91 14.01
N TYR A 5 -19.38 -3.14 14.23
CA TYR A 5 -18.00 -3.58 14.46
C TYR A 5 -17.64 -3.39 15.94
N ASN A 6 -17.96 -4.42 16.73
CA ASN A 6 -17.80 -4.38 18.19
C ASN A 6 -16.37 -4.70 18.66
N ASP A 7 -15.59 -5.40 17.86
CA ASP A 7 -14.24 -5.85 18.25
C ASP A 7 -13.15 -4.81 18.00
N CYS A 8 -12.06 -4.91 18.77
CA CYS A 8 -10.86 -4.15 18.47
C CYS A 8 -10.29 -4.60 17.12
N ILE A 9 -9.96 -3.65 16.25
CA ILE A 9 -9.39 -3.97 14.92
C ILE A 9 -8.05 -4.72 15.00
N TRP A 10 -7.36 -4.62 16.14
CA TRP A 10 -6.11 -5.32 16.41
C TRP A 10 -6.31 -6.70 17.07
N ASN A 11 -7.55 -7.19 17.14
CA ASN A 11 -7.93 -8.44 17.79
C ASN A 11 -7.45 -8.55 19.26
N LEU A 12 -7.41 -7.42 19.96
CA LEU A 12 -7.08 -7.38 21.39
C LEU A 12 -8.32 -7.77 22.19
N LYS A 13 -8.28 -8.93 22.85
CA LYS A 13 -9.30 -9.33 23.84
C LYS A 13 -9.47 -8.20 24.86
N SER A 14 -10.71 -8.00 25.32
CA SER A 14 -11.08 -7.03 26.36
C SER A 14 -10.69 -5.56 26.11
N CYS A 15 -10.56 -5.09 24.86
CA CYS A 15 -10.44 -3.64 24.64
C CYS A 15 -11.80 -2.96 24.86
N LYS A 16 -11.92 -2.23 25.98
CA LYS A 16 -13.02 -1.28 26.18
C LYS A 16 -12.92 -0.15 25.15
N LYS A 17 -14.08 0.32 24.70
CA LYS A 17 -14.21 1.40 23.73
C LYS A 17 -15.12 2.48 24.30
N SER A 18 -14.64 3.72 24.29
CA SER A 18 -15.45 4.88 24.67
C SER A 18 -15.86 5.65 23.43
N LYS A 19 -17.08 6.18 23.43
CA LYS A 19 -17.55 7.05 22.36
C LYS A 19 -16.69 8.31 22.34
N ASP A 20 -16.12 8.65 21.19
CA ASP A 20 -15.26 9.83 21.10
C ASP A 20 -16.13 11.08 20.86
N ASN A 21 -16.62 11.69 21.94
CA ASN A 21 -17.48 12.87 21.89
C ASN A 21 -16.72 14.16 21.50
N LYS A 22 -15.38 14.13 21.46
CA LYS A 22 -14.55 15.29 21.11
C LYS A 22 -14.40 15.49 19.60
N LEU A 23 -14.71 14.46 18.81
CA LEU A 23 -14.66 14.49 17.36
C LEU A 23 -15.83 15.28 16.76
N LYS A 24 -15.63 16.59 16.57
CA LYS A 24 -16.51 17.43 15.74
C LYS A 24 -16.17 17.22 14.26
N ILE A 25 -16.77 16.22 13.64
CA ILE A 25 -16.57 15.91 12.21
C ILE A 25 -17.01 17.13 11.37
N LYS A 26 -16.05 17.81 10.73
CA LYS A 26 -16.32 18.94 9.82
C LYS A 26 -16.15 18.53 8.35
N LYS A 27 -17.00 19.15 7.52
CA LYS A 27 -17.14 19.11 6.04
C LYS A 27 -17.24 17.73 5.40
N SER A 28 -18.21 17.58 4.50
CA SER A 28 -18.19 16.50 3.53
C SER A 28 -16.95 16.67 2.65
N ASN A 29 -16.29 15.55 2.32
CA ASN A 29 -15.23 15.55 1.33
C ASN A 29 -15.71 14.81 0.07
N PHE A 30 -14.97 14.97 -1.02
CA PHE A 30 -15.25 14.34 -2.31
C PHE A 30 -15.67 12.87 -2.16
N TYR A 31 -14.88 12.07 -1.42
CA TYR A 31 -15.13 10.65 -1.27
C TYR A 31 -16.41 10.32 -0.45
N LEU A 32 -16.77 11.14 0.54
CA LEU A 32 -18.00 10.90 1.30
C LEU A 32 -19.23 11.28 0.47
N ASN A 33 -19.15 12.31 -0.37
CA ASN A 33 -20.27 12.72 -1.23
C ASN A 33 -20.58 11.67 -2.30
N TYR A 34 -19.56 11.12 -2.96
CA TYR A 34 -19.75 10.07 -3.97
C TYR A 34 -20.31 8.77 -3.37
N ILE A 35 -19.85 8.34 -2.18
CA ILE A 35 -20.44 7.18 -1.48
C ILE A 35 -21.92 7.44 -1.18
N LYS A 36 -22.26 8.60 -0.61
CA LYS A 36 -23.64 8.94 -0.28
C LYS A 36 -24.53 8.93 -1.53
N ASN A 37 -24.06 9.50 -2.64
CA ASN A 37 -24.81 9.55 -3.89
C ASN A 37 -25.01 8.14 -4.47
N GLU A 38 -23.95 7.33 -4.55
CA GLU A 38 -24.01 5.95 -5.07
C GLU A 38 -25.03 5.07 -4.32
N PHE A 39 -25.16 5.30 -3.02
CA PHE A 39 -26.02 4.52 -2.15
C PHE A 39 -27.32 5.23 -1.75
N ASN A 40 -27.59 6.40 -2.33
CA ASN A 40 -28.73 7.26 -2.01
C ASN A 40 -28.92 7.52 -0.49
N ILE A 41 -27.84 7.87 0.20
CA ILE A 41 -27.83 8.09 1.66
C ILE A 41 -27.88 9.59 1.97
N GLY A 42 -28.97 10.05 2.60
CA GLY A 42 -29.07 11.42 3.09
C GLY A 42 -28.07 11.74 4.22
N ASP A 43 -27.64 13.00 4.31
CA ASP A 43 -26.64 13.44 5.31
C ASP A 43 -27.04 13.17 6.75
N LYS A 44 -28.34 13.31 7.08
CA LYS A 44 -28.87 13.03 8.42
C LYS A 44 -28.69 11.56 8.80
N LEU A 45 -29.03 10.65 7.89
CA LEU A 45 -28.87 9.20 8.09
C LEU A 45 -27.39 8.83 8.24
N PHE A 46 -26.55 9.34 7.34
CA PHE A 46 -25.10 9.09 7.39
C PHE A 46 -24.48 9.60 8.69
N LYS A 47 -24.90 10.79 9.15
CA LYS A 47 -24.42 11.40 10.40
C LYS A 47 -24.86 10.63 11.65
N ASN A 48 -26.11 10.15 11.67
CA ASN A 48 -26.67 9.50 12.84
C ASN A 48 -26.26 8.04 12.95
N LYS A 49 -26.04 7.34 11.83
CA LYS A 49 -25.70 5.92 11.83
C LYS A 49 -24.21 5.65 12.08
N ILE A 50 -23.30 6.54 11.68
CA ILE A 50 -21.87 6.30 11.90
C ILE A 50 -21.39 7.04 13.15
N SER A 51 -21.11 6.25 14.19
CA SER A 51 -20.53 6.69 15.45
C SER A 51 -19.10 6.18 15.61
N THR A 52 -18.20 7.07 15.98
CA THR A 52 -16.78 6.77 16.15
C THR A 52 -16.45 6.56 17.62
N TYR A 53 -15.69 5.51 17.89
CA TYR A 53 -15.26 5.10 19.22
C TYR A 53 -13.74 5.01 19.25
N ARG A 54 -13.15 5.29 20.40
CA ARG A 54 -11.73 5.14 20.65
C ARG A 54 -11.49 3.86 21.47
N CYS A 55 -10.62 2.97 20.97
CA CYS A 55 -10.18 1.82 21.78
C CYS A 55 -9.20 2.29 22.86
N GLU A 56 -9.43 1.90 24.10
CA GLU A 56 -8.63 2.35 25.24
C GLU A 56 -7.21 1.76 25.23
N LYS A 57 -7.01 0.59 24.62
CA LYS A 57 -5.70 -0.07 24.52
C LYS A 57 -4.88 0.48 23.34
N CYS A 58 -5.30 0.23 22.11
CA CYS A 58 -4.54 0.63 20.92
C CYS A 58 -4.69 2.11 20.53
N LYS A 59 -5.61 2.83 21.17
CA LYS A 59 -5.91 4.26 20.90
C LYS A 59 -6.39 4.58 19.48
N CYS A 60 -6.60 3.57 18.62
CA CYS A 60 -7.22 3.76 17.31
C CYS A 60 -8.68 4.18 17.43
N LEU A 61 -9.14 4.92 16.43
CA LEU A 61 -10.54 5.27 16.23
C LEU A 61 -11.20 4.20 15.37
N ILE A 62 -12.42 3.79 15.72
CA ILE A 62 -13.19 2.77 15.00
C ILE A 62 -14.62 3.29 14.82
N ASN A 63 -15.16 3.19 13.61
CA ASN A 63 -16.57 3.43 13.35
C ASN A 63 -17.37 2.19 13.76
N LYS A 64 -18.09 2.28 14.89
CA LYS A 64 -18.83 1.15 15.47
C LYS A 64 -19.92 0.68 14.53
N SER A 65 -20.72 1.59 13.99
CA SER A 65 -21.66 1.27 12.91
C SER A 65 -21.09 1.85 11.62
N TRP A 66 -20.78 0.99 10.67
CA TRP A 66 -20.17 1.35 9.40
C TRP A 66 -20.66 0.43 8.28
N PHE A 67 -20.25 0.66 7.04
CA PHE A 67 -20.71 -0.14 5.91
C PHE A 67 -20.45 -1.64 6.12
N ASP A 68 -21.42 -2.47 5.73
CA ASP A 68 -21.27 -3.92 5.68
C ASP A 68 -20.30 -4.34 4.58
N GLU A 69 -19.84 -5.58 4.63
CA GLU A 69 -18.83 -6.09 3.72
C GLU A 69 -19.22 -6.01 2.23
N THR A 70 -20.50 -6.15 1.91
CA THR A 70 -21.02 -6.04 0.54
C THR A 70 -20.89 -4.62 0.03
N HIS A 71 -21.27 -3.63 0.84
CA HIS A 71 -21.18 -2.22 0.48
C HIS A 71 -19.72 -1.74 0.46
N VAL A 72 -18.90 -2.19 1.41
CA VAL A 72 -17.45 -1.94 1.42
C VAL A 72 -16.81 -2.46 0.14
N ARG A 73 -17.12 -3.69 -0.29
CA ARG A 73 -16.63 -4.24 -1.57
C ARG A 73 -16.98 -3.30 -2.72
N LYS A 74 -18.24 -2.84 -2.81
CA LYS A 74 -18.68 -1.92 -3.86
C LYS A 74 -17.94 -0.57 -3.80
N ILE A 75 -17.70 -0.03 -2.61
CA ILE A 75 -16.91 1.21 -2.44
C ILE A 75 -15.51 1.07 -3.06
N TYR A 76 -14.79 -0.02 -2.75
CA TYR A 76 -13.41 -0.20 -3.20
C TYR A 76 -13.27 -0.88 -4.57
N SER A 77 -14.35 -1.45 -5.11
CA SER A 77 -14.35 -2.06 -6.43
C SER A 77 -14.95 -1.14 -7.50
N SER A 78 -16.04 -0.43 -7.25
CA SER A 78 -16.70 0.41 -8.27
C SER A 78 -16.55 1.90 -7.98
N VAL A 79 -16.92 2.36 -6.79
CA VAL A 79 -16.97 3.81 -6.47
C VAL A 79 -15.56 4.43 -6.50
N TYR A 80 -14.62 3.78 -5.83
CA TYR A 80 -13.19 4.11 -5.83
C TYR A 80 -12.34 2.94 -6.27
N GLY A 81 -12.79 2.26 -7.33
CA GLY A 81 -12.09 1.10 -7.89
C GLY A 81 -10.60 1.37 -8.15
N GLN A 82 -10.26 2.61 -8.52
CA GLN A 82 -8.90 3.03 -8.82
C GLN A 82 -8.25 3.75 -7.64
N HIS A 83 -7.07 3.26 -7.23
CA HIS A 83 -6.26 3.98 -6.24
C HIS A 83 -5.58 5.20 -6.87
N HIS A 84 -6.29 6.32 -6.92
CA HIS A 84 -5.84 7.55 -7.58
C HIS A 84 -4.46 8.03 -7.07
N LYS A 85 -4.22 7.98 -5.75
CA LYS A 85 -2.94 8.40 -5.16
C LYS A 85 -1.77 7.53 -5.64
N GLY A 86 -1.95 6.21 -5.67
CA GLY A 86 -0.96 5.27 -6.20
C GLY A 86 -0.68 5.51 -7.68
N TRP A 87 -1.72 5.54 -8.52
CA TRP A 87 -1.54 5.78 -9.96
C TRP A 87 -0.92 7.13 -10.28
N LYS A 88 -1.30 8.20 -9.57
CA LYS A 88 -0.69 9.52 -9.72
C LYS A 88 0.81 9.46 -9.40
N LYS A 89 1.19 8.82 -8.30
CA LYS A 89 2.60 8.63 -7.93
C LYS A 89 3.36 7.87 -9.02
N PHE A 90 2.82 6.76 -9.50
CA PHE A 90 3.45 5.96 -10.56
C PHE A 90 3.62 6.76 -11.87
N ASN A 91 2.58 7.45 -12.33
CA ASN A 91 2.64 8.26 -13.55
C ASN A 91 3.65 9.39 -13.44
N ASP A 92 3.72 10.03 -12.28
CA ASP A 92 4.69 11.06 -12.00
C ASP A 92 6.11 10.48 -11.86
N PHE A 93 6.30 9.25 -11.38
CA PHE A 93 7.61 8.57 -11.43
C PHE A 93 8.09 8.39 -12.88
N ILE A 94 7.22 7.92 -13.76
CA ILE A 94 7.54 7.76 -15.19
C ILE A 94 7.88 9.11 -15.84
N LYS A 95 7.13 10.18 -15.53
CA LYS A 95 7.37 11.53 -16.07
C LYS A 95 8.51 12.28 -15.38
N TYR A 96 8.73 12.08 -14.10
CA TYR A 96 9.61 12.87 -13.24
C TYR A 96 10.32 11.93 -12.25
N PRO A 97 11.25 11.07 -12.71
CA PRO A 97 11.86 10.02 -11.90
C PRO A 97 12.67 10.54 -10.69
N ASN A 98 12.94 11.85 -10.62
CA ASN A 98 13.62 12.49 -9.49
C ASN A 98 12.69 13.07 -8.43
N LYS A 99 11.37 13.01 -8.63
CA LYS A 99 10.39 13.48 -7.65
C LYS A 99 10.38 12.60 -6.41
N LYS A 100 10.44 13.22 -5.23
CA LYS A 100 10.55 12.53 -3.93
C LYS A 100 9.19 12.46 -3.23
N TYR A 101 8.46 11.37 -3.41
CA TYR A 101 7.14 11.17 -2.80
C TYR A 101 7.16 10.96 -1.28
N HIS A 102 8.25 10.38 -0.79
CA HIS A 102 8.45 10.06 0.62
C HIS A 102 9.56 10.91 1.24
N GLY A 103 9.85 12.09 0.67
CA GLY A 103 10.95 12.95 1.11
C GLY A 103 12.30 12.23 1.06
N SER A 104 13.04 12.20 2.16
CA SER A 104 14.33 11.51 2.31
C SER A 104 14.22 10.07 2.82
N LEU A 105 13.01 9.50 2.98
CA LEU A 105 12.78 8.16 3.54
C LEU A 105 13.66 7.08 2.91
N PHE A 106 13.62 6.93 1.58
CA PHE A 106 14.39 5.91 0.90
C PHE A 106 15.91 6.09 1.09
N LYS A 107 16.40 7.33 1.04
CA LYS A 107 17.81 7.67 1.30
C LYS A 107 18.24 7.24 2.69
N ILE A 108 17.42 7.53 3.71
CA ILE A 108 17.69 7.15 5.10
C ILE A 108 17.71 5.63 5.23
N LEU A 109 16.65 4.94 4.81
CA LEU A 109 16.57 3.48 4.92
C LEU A 109 17.74 2.79 4.22
N ASN A 110 18.06 3.18 2.99
CA ASN A 110 19.12 2.56 2.19
C ASN A 110 20.54 2.85 2.72
N LYS A 111 20.71 3.88 3.56
CA LYS A 111 21.99 4.14 4.25
C LYS A 111 22.28 3.13 5.35
N PHE A 112 21.24 2.63 6.03
CA PHE A 112 21.38 1.81 7.23
C PHE A 112 20.97 0.34 7.02
N ILE A 113 20.20 0.05 5.98
CA ILE A 113 19.65 -1.27 5.71
C ILE A 113 20.10 -1.71 4.32
N ASN A 114 20.87 -2.79 4.25
CA ASN A 114 21.17 -3.47 3.00
C ASN A 114 19.99 -4.36 2.59
N VAL A 115 19.18 -3.89 1.65
CA VAL A 115 17.94 -4.56 1.25
C VAL A 115 18.18 -5.45 0.03
N LYS A 116 18.09 -6.77 0.20
CA LYS A 116 18.14 -7.76 -0.89
C LYS A 116 16.75 -8.29 -1.23
N ASN A 117 15.90 -8.49 -0.22
CA ASN A 117 14.50 -8.87 -0.37
C ASN A 117 13.60 -7.76 0.19
N TYR A 118 12.78 -7.17 -0.68
CA TYR A 118 11.85 -6.11 -0.33
C TYR A 118 10.40 -6.54 -0.56
N GLY A 119 9.55 -6.34 0.43
CA GLY A 119 8.11 -6.62 0.33
C GLY A 119 7.26 -5.36 0.48
N GLU A 120 6.08 -5.31 -0.15
CA GLU A 120 5.03 -4.34 0.17
C GLU A 120 3.67 -5.02 0.31
N TYR A 121 2.77 -4.41 1.07
CA TYR A 121 1.38 -4.87 1.19
C TYR A 121 0.42 -4.07 0.31
N ASN A 122 -0.33 -4.83 -0.50
CA ASN A 122 -1.55 -4.46 -1.23
C ASN A 122 -1.38 -3.53 -2.43
N CYS A 123 -0.99 -2.26 -2.24
CA CYS A 123 -0.86 -1.31 -3.35
C CYS A 123 0.61 -1.21 -3.81
N PRO A 124 0.93 -1.50 -5.08
CA PRO A 124 2.31 -1.47 -5.56
C PRO A 124 2.83 -0.06 -5.93
N PHE A 125 1.99 0.97 -5.85
CA PHE A 125 2.35 2.31 -6.34
C PHE A 125 2.38 3.37 -5.25
N THR A 126 2.21 2.99 -3.98
CA THR A 126 2.35 3.92 -2.85
C THR A 126 3.66 3.81 -2.09
N GLY A 127 4.41 2.70 -2.22
CA GLY A 127 5.60 2.44 -1.40
C GLY A 127 6.94 2.85 -1.99
N LEU A 128 7.91 1.95 -2.06
CA LEU A 128 9.29 2.22 -2.49
C LEU A 128 9.72 1.38 -3.70
N PHE A 129 8.84 0.60 -4.33
CA PHE A 129 9.20 -0.16 -5.52
C PHE A 129 9.83 0.70 -6.62
N ASP A 130 9.32 1.91 -6.85
CA ASP A 130 9.87 2.86 -7.81
C ASP A 130 11.25 3.39 -7.39
N ASP A 131 11.48 3.62 -6.11
CA ASP A 131 12.80 4.01 -5.57
C ASP A 131 13.82 2.88 -5.77
N PHE A 132 13.49 1.64 -5.41
CA PHE A 132 14.37 0.49 -5.66
C PHE A 132 14.65 0.30 -7.15
N PHE A 133 13.60 0.32 -7.98
CA PHE A 133 13.75 0.19 -9.42
C PHE A 133 14.63 1.29 -10.01
N LYS A 134 14.48 2.53 -9.53
CA LYS A 134 15.35 3.64 -9.93
C LYS A 134 16.82 3.40 -9.57
N THR A 135 17.10 2.82 -8.40
CA THR A 135 18.49 2.50 -8.05
C THR A 135 19.09 1.42 -8.92
N GLU A 136 18.29 0.50 -9.45
CA GLU A 136 18.75 -0.67 -10.22
C GLU A 136 19.04 -0.35 -11.69
N ILE A 137 18.45 0.71 -12.22
CA ILE A 137 18.60 1.10 -13.63
C ILE A 137 19.70 2.15 -13.85
N THR A 138 20.25 2.20 -15.07
CA THR A 138 21.18 3.22 -15.57
C THR A 138 20.61 3.86 -16.83
N SER A 139 19.45 4.50 -16.70
CA SER A 139 18.67 4.92 -17.85
C SER A 139 18.13 6.34 -17.70
N SER A 140 18.18 7.06 -18.82
CA SER A 140 17.59 8.39 -18.90
C SER A 140 16.06 8.30 -18.81
N LYS A 141 15.42 9.40 -18.41
CA LYS A 141 13.95 9.55 -18.41
C LYS A 141 13.31 9.07 -19.73
N LYS A 142 13.91 9.39 -20.88
CA LYS A 142 13.44 8.96 -22.21
C LYS A 142 13.43 7.42 -22.34
N LYS A 143 14.48 6.74 -21.87
CA LYS A 143 14.57 5.27 -21.91
C LYS A 143 13.55 4.61 -20.97
N LEU A 144 13.34 5.17 -19.77
CA LEU A 144 12.31 4.70 -18.84
C LEU A 144 10.90 4.85 -19.43
N PHE A 145 10.59 6.01 -19.98
CA PHE A 145 9.30 6.27 -20.62
C PHE A 145 9.03 5.33 -21.79
N TYR A 146 10.03 5.08 -22.64
CA TYR A 146 9.89 4.11 -23.73
C TYR A 146 9.66 2.68 -23.23
N TYR A 147 10.34 2.29 -22.14
CA TYR A 147 10.13 0.99 -21.52
C TYR A 147 8.70 0.83 -20.99
N ASP A 148 8.19 1.85 -20.30
CA ASP A 148 6.81 1.93 -19.84
C ASP A 148 5.80 1.77 -21.00
N GLN A 149 6.02 2.47 -22.11
CA GLN A 149 5.19 2.32 -23.32
C GLN A 149 5.19 0.90 -23.87
N LEU A 150 6.35 0.21 -23.87
CA LEU A 150 6.42 -1.20 -24.29
C LEU A 150 5.62 -2.10 -23.35
N ILE A 151 5.72 -1.92 -22.03
CA ILE A 151 4.94 -2.68 -21.05
C ILE A 151 3.44 -2.43 -21.25
N GLN A 152 3.02 -1.17 -21.37
CA GLN A 152 1.63 -0.82 -21.62
C GLN A 152 1.11 -1.46 -22.92
N LYS A 153 1.89 -1.41 -24.00
CA LYS A 153 1.51 -2.03 -25.28
C LYS A 153 1.41 -3.55 -25.18
N TYR A 154 2.36 -4.19 -24.51
CA TYR A 154 2.34 -5.64 -24.25
C TYR A 154 1.08 -6.08 -23.50
N LEU A 155 0.71 -5.35 -22.44
CA LEU A 155 -0.46 -5.66 -21.64
C LEU A 155 -1.78 -5.36 -22.38
N ASN A 156 -1.84 -4.25 -23.14
CA ASN A 156 -3.00 -3.94 -23.99
C ASN A 156 -3.20 -4.95 -25.14
N ASN A 157 -2.13 -5.55 -25.65
CA ASN A 157 -2.24 -6.58 -26.67
C ASN A 157 -2.80 -7.90 -26.13
N LYS A 158 -2.86 -8.09 -24.81
CA LYS A 158 -3.55 -9.22 -24.17
C LYS A 158 -5.04 -8.96 -23.90
N GLN A 159 -5.52 -7.74 -24.16
CA GLN A 159 -6.95 -7.42 -24.11
C GLN A 159 -7.60 -7.90 -25.41
N LEU A 160 -8.10 -9.14 -25.38
CA LEU A 160 -8.56 -9.90 -26.56
C LEU A 160 -10.08 -10.12 -26.61
N ALA A 161 -10.80 -9.78 -25.54
CA ALA A 161 -12.25 -9.97 -25.46
C ALA A 161 -12.96 -9.23 -26.62
N GLY A 162 -13.90 -9.91 -27.27
CA GLY A 162 -14.70 -9.36 -28.38
C GLY A 162 -13.98 -9.24 -29.74
N LEU A 163 -12.74 -9.71 -29.88
CA LEU A 163 -12.00 -9.62 -31.14
C LEU A 163 -12.24 -10.81 -32.09
N LYS A 164 -12.31 -10.53 -33.40
CA LYS A 164 -12.34 -11.56 -34.46
C LYS A 164 -11.00 -12.32 -34.55
N VAL A 165 -11.04 -13.57 -35.03
CA VAL A 165 -9.88 -14.49 -35.14
C VAL A 165 -8.66 -13.86 -35.84
N GLY A 166 -8.86 -13.15 -36.96
CA GLY A 166 -7.76 -12.47 -37.66
C GLY A 166 -7.05 -11.41 -36.80
N SER A 167 -7.82 -10.67 -36.00
CA SER A 167 -7.26 -9.69 -35.04
C SER A 167 -6.53 -10.36 -33.88
N LEU A 168 -7.01 -11.51 -33.39
CA LEU A 168 -6.31 -12.31 -32.37
C LEU A 168 -4.93 -12.74 -32.87
N ARG A 169 -4.84 -13.32 -34.07
CA ARG A 169 -3.57 -13.76 -34.68
C ARG A 169 -2.58 -12.59 -34.82
N ARG A 170 -3.05 -11.45 -35.33
CA ARG A 170 -2.24 -10.22 -35.48
C ARG A 170 -1.73 -9.71 -34.13
N LYS A 171 -2.60 -9.57 -33.13
CA LYS A 171 -2.20 -9.13 -31.78
C LYS A 171 -1.20 -10.09 -31.14
N ASN A 172 -1.38 -11.40 -31.29
CA ASN A 172 -0.45 -12.40 -30.77
C ASN A 172 0.95 -12.28 -31.41
N LYS A 173 1.03 -12.17 -32.75
CA LYS A 173 2.30 -11.96 -33.46
C LYS A 173 2.99 -10.68 -33.00
N GLU A 174 2.24 -9.59 -32.90
CA GLU A 174 2.78 -8.32 -32.41
C GLU A 174 3.27 -8.42 -30.97
N ASN A 175 2.50 -9.09 -30.10
CA ASN A 175 2.82 -9.24 -28.69
C ASN A 175 4.13 -10.02 -28.47
N PHE A 176 4.37 -11.05 -29.28
CA PHE A 176 5.64 -11.79 -29.28
C PHE A 176 6.83 -10.89 -29.63
N CYS A 177 6.70 -10.05 -30.67
CA CYS A 177 7.72 -9.09 -31.03
C CYS A 177 7.98 -8.05 -29.92
N ILE A 178 6.91 -7.56 -29.27
CA ILE A 178 7.02 -6.61 -28.15
C ILE A 178 7.71 -7.28 -26.95
N LEU A 179 7.37 -8.53 -26.62
CA LEU A 179 7.99 -9.26 -25.52
C LEU A 179 9.50 -9.39 -25.71
N LYS A 180 9.97 -9.74 -26.92
CA LYS A 180 11.40 -9.75 -27.25
C LYS A 180 12.05 -8.38 -27.05
N LYS A 181 11.37 -7.29 -27.46
CA LYS A 181 11.85 -5.92 -27.25
C LYS A 181 11.94 -5.57 -25.76
N ILE A 182 10.94 -5.95 -24.96
CA ILE A 182 10.95 -5.76 -23.50
C ILE A 182 12.14 -6.49 -22.89
N GLN A 183 12.36 -7.76 -23.21
CA GLN A 183 13.48 -8.54 -22.69
C GLN A 183 14.84 -7.93 -23.05
N LYS A 184 15.02 -7.50 -24.31
CA LYS A 184 16.25 -6.81 -24.75
C LYS A 184 16.45 -5.49 -24.01
N LYS A 185 15.40 -4.65 -23.93
CA LYS A 185 15.48 -3.35 -23.25
C LYS A 185 15.73 -3.51 -21.77
N ARG A 186 15.14 -4.51 -21.12
CA ARG A 186 15.39 -4.82 -19.73
C ARG A 186 16.86 -5.10 -19.47
N LYS A 187 17.52 -5.94 -20.28
CA LYS A 187 18.98 -6.17 -20.17
C LYS A 187 19.81 -4.89 -20.31
N LEU A 188 19.36 -3.93 -21.12
CA LEU A 188 20.04 -2.63 -21.32
C LEU A 188 19.75 -1.59 -20.24
N LEU A 189 18.58 -1.68 -19.58
CA LEU A 189 18.16 -0.73 -18.55
C LEU A 189 18.83 -1.04 -17.22
N PHE A 190 18.92 -2.33 -16.88
CA PHE A 190 19.49 -2.79 -15.63
C PHE A 190 21.02 -2.77 -15.71
N ASN A 191 21.64 -2.23 -14.68
CA ASN A 191 23.10 -2.21 -14.57
C ASN A 191 23.58 -3.57 -14.03
N SER A 192 24.39 -4.29 -14.80
CA SER A 192 24.94 -5.60 -14.42
C SER A 192 25.81 -5.55 -13.16
N LYS A 193 26.37 -4.38 -12.81
CA LYS A 193 27.20 -4.19 -11.61
C LYS A 193 26.38 -3.88 -10.35
N LYS A 194 25.07 -3.64 -10.47
CA LYS A 194 24.23 -3.31 -9.32
C LYS A 194 23.49 -4.54 -8.79
N ASN A 195 23.42 -4.65 -7.47
CA ASN A 195 22.59 -5.66 -6.82
C ASN A 195 21.11 -5.36 -7.12
N ILE A 196 20.41 -6.34 -7.69
CA ILE A 196 18.98 -6.25 -7.96
C ILE A 196 18.22 -6.72 -6.72
N THR A 197 17.33 -5.87 -6.22
CA THR A 197 16.46 -6.21 -5.10
C THR A 197 15.35 -7.12 -5.59
N LYS A 198 15.18 -8.28 -4.93
CA LYS A 198 14.01 -9.14 -5.13
C LYS A 198 12.79 -8.49 -4.50
N LYS A 199 11.76 -8.23 -5.29
CA LYS A 199 10.57 -7.45 -4.90
C LYS A 199 9.37 -8.37 -4.79
N PHE A 200 8.55 -8.18 -3.76
CA PHE A 200 7.37 -8.99 -3.48
C PHE A 200 6.18 -8.10 -3.13
N LEU A 201 5.04 -8.30 -3.78
CA LEU A 201 3.78 -7.67 -3.40
C LEU A 201 2.88 -8.70 -2.71
N ILE A 202 2.52 -8.45 -1.46
CA ILE A 202 1.63 -9.32 -0.69
C ILE A 202 0.20 -8.80 -0.74
N ILE A 203 -0.78 -9.68 -1.01
CA ILE A 203 -2.21 -9.34 -1.08
C ILE A 203 -3.05 -10.26 -0.19
N ASP A 204 -4.17 -9.79 0.37
CA ASP A 204 -5.02 -10.58 1.30
C ASP A 204 -6.50 -10.66 0.89
N HIS A 205 -6.84 -10.29 -0.34
CA HIS A 205 -8.21 -10.28 -0.91
C HIS A 205 -9.28 -9.63 -0.02
N SER A 206 -8.90 -8.76 0.94
CA SER A 206 -9.88 -8.07 1.78
C SER A 206 -10.80 -7.21 0.92
N LYS A 207 -12.10 -7.17 1.25
CA LYS A 207 -13.06 -6.34 0.50
C LYS A 207 -12.80 -4.83 0.63
N MET A 208 -11.89 -4.43 1.52
CA MET A 208 -11.45 -3.05 1.75
C MET A 208 -10.25 -2.61 0.89
N ILE A 209 -9.73 -3.51 0.03
CA ILE A 209 -8.55 -3.20 -0.80
C ILE A 209 -8.93 -2.73 -2.20
N TRP A 210 -8.04 -1.93 -2.78
CA TRP A 210 -7.99 -1.74 -4.23
C TRP A 210 -7.55 -3.05 -4.90
N GLY A 211 -8.55 -3.79 -5.36
CA GLY A 211 -8.39 -5.12 -5.93
C GLY A 211 -8.28 -5.12 -7.44
N GLU A 212 -9.10 -5.95 -8.06
CA GLU A 212 -9.15 -6.18 -9.51
C GLU A 212 -9.53 -4.92 -10.30
N ASN A 213 -10.26 -4.00 -9.67
CA ASN A 213 -10.75 -2.79 -10.33
C ASN A 213 -9.78 -1.60 -10.25
N CYS A 214 -8.60 -1.79 -9.65
CA CYS A 214 -7.55 -0.79 -9.65
C CYS A 214 -6.82 -0.76 -10.99
N ASN A 215 -7.52 -0.25 -12.00
CA ASN A 215 -7.10 -0.28 -13.40
C ASN A 215 -6.72 1.11 -13.90
N TYR A 216 -5.75 1.17 -14.81
CA TYR A 216 -5.46 2.35 -15.63
C TYR A 216 -5.33 1.89 -17.08
N LYS A 217 -6.08 2.53 -18.00
CA LYS A 217 -6.19 2.11 -19.41
C LYS A 217 -6.44 0.60 -19.57
N SER A 218 -7.39 0.08 -18.78
CA SER A 218 -7.77 -1.34 -18.78
C SER A 218 -6.69 -2.33 -18.34
N ILE A 219 -5.66 -1.86 -17.61
CA ILE A 219 -4.62 -2.72 -17.03
C ILE A 219 -4.65 -2.60 -15.51
N ASN A 220 -4.73 -3.74 -14.81
CA ASN A 220 -4.69 -3.79 -13.35
C ASN A 220 -3.32 -3.38 -12.80
N CYS A 221 -3.31 -2.61 -11.71
CA CYS A 221 -2.11 -2.07 -11.10
C CYS A 221 -1.11 -3.15 -10.66
N LYS A 222 -1.58 -4.30 -10.19
CA LYS A 222 -0.72 -5.40 -9.73
C LYS A 222 -0.02 -6.07 -10.91
N VAL A 223 -0.76 -6.33 -11.98
CA VAL A 223 -0.23 -6.87 -13.25
C VAL A 223 0.77 -5.88 -13.86
N TYR A 224 0.43 -4.59 -13.86
CA TYR A 224 1.32 -3.55 -14.36
C TYR A 224 2.64 -3.52 -13.56
N ALA A 225 2.54 -3.49 -12.22
CA ALA A 225 3.67 -3.44 -11.32
C ALA A 225 4.57 -4.68 -11.43
N GLU A 226 3.98 -5.88 -11.52
CA GLU A 226 4.69 -7.13 -11.78
C GLU A 226 5.56 -7.05 -13.02
N ASN A 227 5.02 -6.48 -14.11
CA ASN A 227 5.74 -6.39 -15.38
C ASN A 227 6.80 -5.28 -15.40
N ILE A 228 6.52 -4.11 -14.82
CA ILE A 228 7.47 -2.99 -14.85
C ILE A 228 8.58 -3.12 -13.79
N PHE A 229 8.25 -3.53 -12.57
CA PHE A 229 9.21 -3.61 -11.47
C PHE A 229 9.83 -5.00 -11.31
N ASN A 230 9.35 -6.00 -12.06
CA ASN A 230 9.72 -7.40 -11.89
C ASN A 230 9.59 -7.85 -10.43
N LEU A 231 8.39 -7.68 -9.88
CA LEU A 231 8.05 -8.16 -8.55
C LEU A 231 7.29 -9.48 -8.62
N GLU A 232 7.32 -10.25 -7.56
CA GLU A 232 6.48 -11.45 -7.38
C GLU A 232 5.22 -11.07 -6.60
N VAL A 233 4.02 -11.33 -7.13
CA VAL A 233 2.77 -11.12 -6.40
C VAL A 233 2.37 -12.39 -5.68
N LEU A 234 2.19 -12.32 -4.35
CA LEU A 234 1.81 -13.44 -3.51
C LEU A 234 0.57 -13.13 -2.69
N GLU A 235 -0.37 -14.06 -2.70
CA GLU A 235 -1.44 -14.06 -1.72
C GLU A 235 -0.88 -14.33 -0.32
N LEU A 236 -1.43 -13.71 0.72
CA LEU A 236 -0.97 -13.78 2.10
C LEU A 236 -0.83 -15.23 2.59
N GLN A 237 -1.77 -16.11 2.26
CA GLN A 237 -1.70 -17.52 2.67
C GLN A 237 -0.57 -18.26 1.95
N LYS A 238 -0.44 -18.06 0.63
CA LYS A 238 0.68 -18.60 -0.15
C LYS A 238 2.03 -18.06 0.34
N ALA A 239 2.09 -16.79 0.71
CA ALA A 239 3.27 -16.16 1.28
C ALA A 239 3.62 -16.75 2.65
N LYS A 240 2.63 -16.95 3.53
CA LYS A 240 2.82 -17.64 4.82
C LYS A 240 3.42 -19.03 4.61
N ASN A 241 2.85 -19.81 3.68
CA ASN A 241 3.31 -21.18 3.37
C ASN A 241 4.73 -21.18 2.79
N LYS A 242 5.03 -20.28 1.84
CA LYS A 242 6.36 -20.14 1.23
C LYS A 242 7.45 -19.73 2.25
N LEU A 243 7.06 -19.09 3.34
CA LEU A 243 7.96 -18.49 4.34
C LEU A 243 7.92 -19.17 5.72
N VAL A 244 7.23 -20.32 5.89
CA VAL A 244 7.02 -20.97 7.21
C VAL A 244 8.32 -21.12 8.01
N ASN A 245 9.42 -21.48 7.34
CA ASN A 245 10.73 -21.70 7.96
C ASN A 245 11.73 -20.56 7.72
N LYS A 246 11.27 -19.40 7.22
CA LYS A 246 12.12 -18.26 6.85
C LYS A 246 11.79 -17.04 7.71
N ASN A 247 12.27 -17.03 8.95
CA ASN A 247 12.22 -15.84 9.79
C ASN A 247 13.08 -14.73 9.16
N SER A 248 12.56 -13.49 9.17
CA SER A 248 13.25 -12.33 8.59
C SER A 248 13.67 -12.50 7.12
N PHE A 249 12.85 -13.18 6.30
CA PHE A 249 13.06 -13.33 4.86
C PHE A 249 13.24 -11.97 4.15
N PHE A 250 12.38 -11.01 4.48
CA PHE A 250 12.48 -9.65 3.96
C PHE A 250 13.49 -8.86 4.78
N ASP A 251 14.37 -8.13 4.10
CA ASP A 251 15.22 -7.14 4.77
C ASP A 251 14.41 -5.90 5.16
N LEU A 252 13.45 -5.52 4.32
CA LEU A 252 12.52 -4.43 4.55
C LEU A 252 11.14 -4.81 4.01
N PHE A 253 10.09 -4.51 4.76
CA PHE A 253 8.72 -4.68 4.33
C PHE A 253 7.92 -3.39 4.51
N GLY A 254 7.19 -2.98 3.48
CA GLY A 254 6.44 -1.74 3.42
C GLY A 254 4.94 -1.92 3.59
N ILE A 255 4.33 -1.07 4.40
CA ILE A 255 2.88 -0.91 4.49
C ILE A 255 2.57 0.56 4.29
N PHE A 256 2.15 0.94 3.08
CA PHE A 256 2.01 2.35 2.68
C PHE A 256 0.56 2.75 2.43
N LEU A 257 -0.08 3.30 3.47
CA LEU A 257 -1.48 3.74 3.45
C LEU A 257 -2.44 2.62 3.04
N THR A 258 -2.14 1.40 3.50
CA THR A 258 -2.94 0.20 3.20
C THR A 258 -3.34 -0.57 4.45
N LEU A 259 -2.80 -0.24 5.63
CA LEU A 259 -3.13 -0.97 6.86
C LEU A 259 -4.56 -0.70 7.32
N ASP A 260 -5.06 0.50 7.06
CA ASP A 260 -6.45 0.96 7.25
C ASP A 260 -7.42 0.48 6.15
N HIS A 261 -6.92 -0.31 5.19
CA HIS A 261 -7.67 -0.86 4.07
C HIS A 261 -7.78 -2.39 4.15
N THR A 262 -7.93 -2.96 5.35
CA THR A 262 -8.22 -4.38 5.55
C THR A 262 -9.07 -4.60 6.80
N PHE A 263 -9.85 -5.68 6.81
CA PHE A 263 -10.56 -6.13 8.01
C PHE A 263 -9.63 -6.83 9.02
N ASN A 264 -8.43 -7.24 8.60
CA ASN A 264 -7.50 -8.02 9.42
C ASN A 264 -6.12 -7.36 9.57
N PRO A 265 -6.02 -6.08 9.99
CA PRO A 265 -4.75 -5.36 10.03
C PRO A 265 -3.74 -6.00 11.00
N HIS A 266 -4.22 -6.62 12.08
CA HIS A 266 -3.36 -7.39 12.99
C HIS A 266 -2.66 -8.56 12.27
N ALA A 267 -3.37 -9.30 11.42
CA ALA A 267 -2.78 -10.42 10.69
C ALA A 267 -1.71 -9.95 9.70
N ILE A 268 -1.94 -8.81 9.02
CA ILE A 268 -0.99 -8.18 8.11
C ILE A 268 0.25 -7.70 8.85
N LEU A 269 0.07 -6.93 9.92
CA LEU A 269 1.18 -6.40 10.71
C LEU A 269 1.99 -7.55 11.34
N LYS A 270 1.33 -8.56 11.89
CA LYS A 270 1.99 -9.75 12.45
C LYS A 270 2.78 -10.51 11.39
N PHE A 271 2.23 -10.68 10.18
CA PHE A 271 2.95 -11.28 9.06
C PHE A 271 4.21 -10.48 8.71
N ALA A 272 4.07 -9.16 8.54
CA ALA A 272 5.18 -8.28 8.17
C ALA A 272 6.29 -8.31 9.22
N LEU A 273 5.96 -8.15 10.50
CA LEU A 273 6.92 -8.15 11.60
C LEU A 273 7.60 -9.51 11.80
N LYS A 274 6.88 -10.62 11.64
CA LYS A 274 7.46 -11.96 11.72
C LYS A 274 8.45 -12.22 10.59
N ASN A 275 8.09 -11.88 9.35
CA ASN A 275 8.85 -12.27 8.18
C ASN A 275 9.88 -11.23 7.71
N SER A 276 10.07 -10.14 8.44
CA SER A 276 10.94 -9.05 8.01
C SER A 276 11.91 -8.60 9.11
N LYS A 277 13.12 -8.20 8.73
CA LYS A 277 14.06 -7.55 9.66
C LYS A 277 13.51 -6.20 10.13
N PHE A 278 12.96 -5.44 9.19
CA PHE A 278 12.33 -4.14 9.45
C PHE A 278 10.99 -4.03 8.71
N VAL A 279 10.06 -3.31 9.30
CA VAL A 279 8.78 -2.92 8.70
C VAL A 279 8.66 -1.41 8.70
N ILE A 280 8.47 -0.80 7.54
CA ILE A 280 8.14 0.62 7.39
C ILE A 280 6.63 0.76 7.22
N ILE A 281 6.00 1.53 8.11
CA ILE A 281 4.57 1.74 8.16
C ILE A 281 4.31 3.21 7.88
N GLN A 282 3.61 3.51 6.79
CA GLN A 282 2.99 4.80 6.56
C GLN A 282 1.49 4.67 6.81
N ALA A 283 0.95 5.48 7.71
CA ALA A 283 -0.47 5.47 8.06
C ALA A 283 -1.04 6.88 8.07
N HIS A 284 -2.33 6.98 7.78
CA HIS A 284 -3.07 8.20 8.07
C HIS A 284 -3.28 8.34 9.59
N ILE A 285 -3.06 9.54 10.12
CA ILE A 285 -3.31 9.86 11.53
C ILE A 285 -4.38 10.93 11.71
N ASP A 286 -5.02 11.36 10.61
CA ASP A 286 -6.09 12.33 10.69
C ASP A 286 -7.34 11.72 11.35
N PRO A 287 -7.75 12.19 12.55
CA PRO A 287 -8.97 11.71 13.16
C PRO A 287 -10.21 12.09 12.35
N GLU A 288 -10.11 13.06 11.42
CA GLU A 288 -11.21 13.53 10.56
C GLU A 288 -11.36 12.76 9.24
N LEU A 289 -10.47 11.80 8.92
CA LEU A 289 -10.74 10.80 7.88
C LEU A 289 -11.97 9.93 8.22
N GLY A 290 -12.44 10.03 9.47
CA GLY A 290 -13.60 9.36 10.02
C GLY A 290 -14.79 9.38 9.06
N ARG A 291 -15.14 8.14 8.63
CA ARG A 291 -16.31 7.65 7.87
C ARG A 291 -15.99 7.09 6.49
N GLN A 292 -14.86 7.45 5.88
CA GLN A 292 -14.38 6.77 4.65
C GLN A 292 -13.75 5.42 4.95
N HIS A 293 -13.20 5.25 6.16
CA HIS A 293 -12.51 4.06 6.63
C HIS A 293 -13.24 3.43 7.81
N LEU A 294 -13.06 2.13 8.02
CA LEU A 294 -13.58 1.43 9.20
C LEU A 294 -12.95 2.01 10.48
N PHE A 295 -11.65 2.27 10.41
CA PHE A 295 -10.85 2.71 11.52
C PHE A 295 -9.75 3.65 11.04
N SER A 296 -9.19 4.42 11.97
CA SER A 296 -8.04 5.28 11.72
C SER A 296 -7.00 5.05 12.81
N ILE A 297 -5.74 5.01 12.39
CA ILE A 297 -4.59 5.02 13.27
C ILE A 297 -4.47 6.42 13.89
N THR A 298 -3.98 6.52 15.12
CA THR A 298 -3.80 7.81 15.81
C THR A 298 -2.34 8.06 16.10
N LYS A 299 -2.00 9.28 16.53
CA LYS A 299 -0.64 9.64 16.97
C LYS A 299 -0.10 8.79 18.12
N ASP A 300 -0.97 8.06 18.83
CA ASP A 300 -0.60 7.19 19.95
C ASP A 300 -0.22 5.76 19.50
N PHE A 301 -0.33 5.46 18.21
CA PHE A 301 0.01 4.15 17.67
C PHE A 301 1.47 3.71 17.91
N PRO A 302 2.49 4.60 17.87
CA PRO A 302 3.85 4.24 18.27
C PRO A 302 3.93 3.72 19.71
N LYS A 303 3.17 4.32 20.63
CA LYS A 303 3.09 3.84 22.03
C LYS A 303 2.49 2.44 22.08
N PHE A 304 1.41 2.22 21.32
CA PHE A 304 0.79 0.89 21.22
C PHE A 304 1.76 -0.18 20.68
N LEU A 305 2.56 0.13 19.65
CA LEU A 305 3.59 -0.80 19.17
C LEU A 305 4.61 -1.14 20.28
N LYS A 306 5.05 -0.14 21.04
CA LYS A 306 5.96 -0.34 22.17
C LYS A 306 5.35 -1.22 23.27
N ASP A 307 4.07 -1.01 23.59
CA ASP A 307 3.33 -1.83 24.56
C ASP A 307 3.18 -3.29 24.10
N MET A 308 3.21 -3.55 22.78
CA MET A 308 3.29 -4.90 22.20
C MET A 308 4.71 -5.49 22.19
N GLY A 309 5.70 -4.81 22.78
CA GLY A 309 7.11 -5.22 22.77
C GLY A 309 7.81 -5.03 21.42
N ILE A 310 7.25 -4.22 20.52
CA ILE A 310 7.80 -3.93 19.20
C ILE A 310 8.75 -2.73 19.32
N PHE A 311 9.98 -2.86 18.82
CA PHE A 311 10.89 -1.73 18.75
C PHE A 311 10.49 -0.85 17.56
N SER A 312 10.18 0.42 17.79
CA SER A 312 9.76 1.34 16.73
C SER A 312 10.24 2.77 16.93
N VAL A 313 10.41 3.50 15.83
CA VAL A 313 10.74 4.92 15.80
C VAL A 313 9.83 5.66 14.81
N ASP A 314 9.44 6.89 15.15
CA ASP A 314 8.75 7.82 14.24
C ASP A 314 9.78 8.59 13.39
N LEU A 315 9.68 8.45 12.07
CA LEU A 315 10.55 9.08 11.07
C LEU A 315 9.93 10.34 10.44
N THR A 316 8.70 10.71 10.80
CA THR A 316 7.89 11.71 10.09
C THR A 316 8.60 13.06 9.95
N LYS A 317 9.22 13.54 11.03
CA LYS A 317 9.99 14.81 10.98
C LYS A 317 11.32 14.66 10.23
N LEU A 318 11.96 13.50 10.35
CA LEU A 318 13.27 13.23 9.75
C LEU A 318 13.21 13.18 8.22
N ILE A 319 12.10 12.69 7.65
CA ILE A 319 11.98 12.51 6.19
C ILE A 319 11.82 13.82 5.41
N LYS A 320 11.57 14.97 6.06
CA LYS A 320 11.43 16.29 5.42
C LYS A 320 10.50 16.27 4.18
N LYS A 321 9.35 15.61 4.29
CA LYS A 321 8.32 15.58 3.23
C LYS A 321 7.41 16.80 3.39
N ASP A 322 6.97 17.42 2.30
CA ASP A 322 5.94 18.46 2.34
C ASP A 322 4.64 17.88 2.92
N MET A 323 4.29 18.33 4.14
CA MET A 323 3.25 17.76 5.01
C MET A 323 1.84 18.23 4.61
N LEU A 324 1.45 18.02 3.35
CA LEU A 324 0.07 18.32 2.92
C LEU A 324 -0.98 17.37 3.54
N GLY A 325 -0.56 16.24 4.13
CA GLY A 325 -1.44 15.28 4.79
C GLY A 325 -0.99 14.95 6.20
N LYS A 326 -1.94 14.69 7.11
CA LYS A 326 -1.67 14.17 8.46
C LYS A 326 -1.35 12.68 8.37
N GLU A 327 -0.10 12.38 8.08
CA GLU A 327 0.46 11.03 7.95
C GLU A 327 1.57 10.82 8.98
N ILE A 328 1.80 9.56 9.37
CA ILE A 328 2.96 9.15 10.17
C ILE A 328 3.78 8.12 9.39
N TYR A 329 5.10 8.16 9.55
CA TYR A 329 6.04 7.16 9.04
C TYR A 329 6.77 6.51 10.21
N MET A 330 6.65 5.19 10.37
CA MET A 330 7.28 4.47 11.48
C MET A 330 8.12 3.31 10.97
N LEU A 331 9.34 3.21 11.46
CA LEU A 331 10.17 2.02 11.26
C LEU A 331 10.09 1.14 12.49
N ALA A 332 9.80 -0.15 12.30
CA ALA A 332 9.56 -1.09 13.39
C ALA A 332 10.27 -2.44 13.17
N THR A 333 10.55 -3.17 14.26
CA THR A 333 11.05 -4.55 14.24
C THR A 333 10.64 -5.32 15.49
N ASN A 334 10.41 -6.63 15.33
CA ASN A 334 10.22 -7.57 16.45
C ASN A 334 11.54 -8.14 16.98
N TYR A 335 12.67 -7.82 16.36
CA TYR A 335 13.94 -8.49 16.66
C TYR A 335 14.89 -7.58 17.43
N LYS A 336 15.18 -7.93 18.70
CA LYS A 336 16.09 -7.17 19.58
C LYS A 336 17.45 -6.88 18.94
N LYS A 337 18.01 -7.81 18.15
CA LYS A 337 19.28 -7.63 17.43
C LYS A 337 19.28 -6.47 16.43
N TYR A 338 18.11 -6.05 15.94
CA TYR A 338 17.98 -4.94 14.99
C TYR A 338 17.64 -3.61 15.65
N LYS A 339 17.41 -3.59 16.97
CA LYS A 339 17.12 -2.34 17.72
C LYS A 339 18.21 -1.29 17.55
N LYS A 340 19.49 -1.69 17.60
CA LYS A 340 20.63 -0.76 17.41
C LYS A 340 20.59 -0.02 16.07
N VAL A 341 20.02 -0.62 15.03
CA VAL A 341 19.87 0.03 13.71
C VAL A 341 18.76 1.07 13.74
N ILE A 342 17.63 0.78 14.42
CA ILE A 342 16.56 1.74 14.65
C ILE A 342 17.08 2.96 15.42
N ASP A 343 17.83 2.73 16.50
CA ASP A 343 18.39 3.81 17.32
C ASP A 343 19.36 4.70 16.51
N LYS A 344 20.19 4.09 15.64
CA LYS A 344 21.08 4.84 14.72
C LYS A 344 20.32 5.67 13.69
N ILE A 345 19.20 5.15 13.18
CA ILE A 345 18.36 5.88 12.22
C ILE A 345 17.67 7.07 12.90
N TYR A 346 17.25 6.92 14.16
CA TYR A 346 16.61 8.01 14.91
C TYR A 346 17.53 9.21 15.12
N ASN A 347 18.82 8.92 15.35
CA ASN A 347 19.85 9.92 15.63
C ASN A 347 20.53 10.46 14.35
N TYR A 348 20.07 10.05 13.16
CA TYR A 348 20.55 10.56 11.87
C TYR A 348 19.86 11.88 11.53
#